data_AF-A0A812QLX5-F1
#
_entry.id   AF-A0A812QLX5-F1
#
_cell.length_a   1.000
_cell.length_b   1.000
_cell.length_c   1.000
_cell.angle_alpha   90.00
_cell.angle_beta   90.00
_cell.angle_gamma   90.00
#
_symmetry.space_group_name_H-M   'P 1'
#
loop_
_entity.id
_entity.type
_entity.pdbx_description
1 polymer ?
#
loop_
_entity_poly.entity_id
_entity_poly.type
_entity_poly.pdbx_seq_one_letter_code
_entity_poly.pdbx_strand_id
1 'polypeptide(L)'
;MGHGGVTITVELEREGRALYELGPSEGGNPSQLADRFAKLGQRCSKASKPRQTDCSPFAGSLQAASNRIGEKACQHPEAKEARALFCRYPPRFYGHKGICNQYSQFCPFEGLLTETNPLFIDTAVVNIDADMFYSMEECGVFQKELWIFKVFVHWCPHCQQLMPRLYQLALTLRQRGVNTLRFGAVNCATEHELCAKQNWPGHPLLVARYLGSDRAVHDAIEHWVDVVKDAQLRQMLPRYALPGEFPVLKILLEQLPKSMLSKASWSPLFEADAEQSKAANCANLTALHPEFPEAVDEQVGNGWHDVERNFTVKRRWMDAMLMLRHIFQEWIAPVGDDGNVDAFAHSQLLVIEPWVELLARNLPTTFGLAEVLQELHRSLVQRVRASQTSEGSSLCADEWKALTTPLLDRIAEVGQRDFAVASACASDTCRMWSLLHMLASEGLRREQLPRKNLTTPAPSAPDVMMQTVHGFLEQFFKCHYCRRHFLKNYEAGSFGRDVALGSREQVVLYLWRFHNAVSVRVTAWHGCNTTDRRWPPSALCPRCWKPTADEWPVLSEAKDVVQGGAARALDLAASPDEEEVLKFLQSAFTVSDQEM
;
A
#
# COMPACT_ATOMS: atom_id res chain seq x y z
N MET A 1 -36.14 -2.01 -23.51
CA MET A 1 -35.08 -2.71 -24.25
C MET A 1 -33.77 -2.38 -23.55
N GLY A 2 -33.10 -3.41 -23.03
CA GLY A 2 -32.18 -3.30 -21.89
C GLY A 2 -30.83 -2.65 -22.19
N HIS A 3 -30.36 -1.84 -21.24
CA HIS A 3 -28.96 -1.44 -21.13
C HIS A 3 -28.20 -2.59 -20.45
N GLY A 4 -27.51 -3.39 -21.26
CA GLY A 4 -26.69 -4.50 -20.78
C GLY A 4 -25.37 -3.99 -20.23
N GLY A 5 -25.26 -3.93 -18.91
CA GLY A 5 -23.97 -4.13 -18.25
C GLY A 5 -23.67 -5.63 -18.31
N VAL A 6 -22.60 -6.02 -19.00
CA VAL A 6 -22.13 -7.40 -19.00
C VAL A 6 -21.31 -7.60 -17.72
N THR A 7 -21.86 -8.33 -16.76
CA THR A 7 -21.09 -8.85 -15.62
C THR A 7 -20.55 -10.21 -16.02
N ILE A 8 -19.23 -10.32 -16.21
CA ILE A 8 -18.55 -11.61 -16.38
C ILE A 8 -18.11 -12.09 -14.99
N THR A 9 -18.75 -13.15 -14.50
CA THR A 9 -18.26 -13.93 -13.36
C THR A 9 -17.10 -14.79 -13.84
N VAL A 10 -15.91 -14.58 -13.28
CA VAL A 10 -14.76 -15.46 -13.52
C VAL A 10 -14.70 -16.45 -12.36
N GLU A 11 -15.05 -17.71 -12.61
CA GLU A 11 -14.65 -18.81 -11.74
C GLU A 11 -13.12 -18.91 -11.76
N LEU A 12 -12.49 -18.62 -10.62
CA LEU A 12 -11.08 -18.88 -10.40
C LEU A 12 -10.91 -20.37 -10.04
N GLU A 13 -10.96 -21.25 -11.03
CA GLU A 13 -10.32 -22.57 -10.88
C GLU A 13 -8.82 -22.42 -11.16
N ARG A 14 -8.00 -22.59 -10.12
CA ARG A 14 -6.55 -22.71 -10.22
C ARG A 14 -6.13 -24.06 -9.65
N GLU A 15 -5.82 -24.99 -10.55
CA GLU A 15 -4.95 -26.17 -10.35
C GLU A 15 -5.15 -27.01 -9.07
N GLY A 16 -6.40 -27.33 -8.71
CA GLY A 16 -6.72 -28.57 -7.98
C GLY A 16 -6.00 -28.85 -6.64
N ARG A 17 -5.48 -27.84 -5.93
CA ARG A 17 -4.94 -28.01 -4.58
C ARG A 17 -5.47 -26.93 -3.63
N ALA A 18 -6.29 -27.36 -2.67
CA ALA A 18 -6.64 -26.57 -1.51
C ALA A 18 -5.40 -26.42 -0.61
N LEU A 19 -4.99 -25.18 -0.31
CA LEU A 19 -3.90 -24.89 0.63
C LEU A 19 -4.36 -24.87 2.10
N TYR A 20 -5.61 -25.29 2.36
CA TYR A 20 -6.12 -25.59 3.70
C TYR A 20 -6.88 -26.92 3.62
N GLU A 21 -6.23 -28.02 4.01
CA GLU A 21 -6.98 -29.20 4.45
C GLU A 21 -7.55 -28.87 5.84
N LEU A 22 -8.77 -28.34 5.84
CA LEU A 22 -9.62 -28.47 7.01
C LEU A 22 -9.86 -29.96 7.21
N GLY A 23 -9.43 -30.49 8.35
CA GLY A 23 -9.88 -31.81 8.82
C GLY A 23 -11.41 -31.89 8.73
N PRO A 24 -11.99 -33.09 8.55
CA PRO A 24 -13.36 -33.24 8.10
C PRO A 24 -14.33 -32.57 9.08
N SER A 25 -14.79 -31.36 8.75
CA SER A 25 -15.96 -30.76 9.36
C SER A 25 -17.18 -31.28 8.62
N GLU A 26 -18.11 -31.85 9.36
CA GLU A 26 -19.36 -32.38 8.84
C GLU A 26 -20.12 -31.32 8.02
N GLY A 27 -20.24 -31.56 6.70
CA GLY A 27 -21.37 -31.09 5.88
C GLY A 27 -21.36 -29.64 5.40
N GLY A 28 -20.65 -29.33 4.31
CA GLY A 28 -20.94 -28.17 3.47
C GLY A 28 -19.97 -27.98 2.30
N ASN A 29 -20.48 -27.77 1.08
CA ASN A 29 -19.66 -27.41 -0.08
C ASN A 29 -19.14 -25.96 0.07
N PRO A 30 -17.83 -25.67 -0.07
CA PRO A 30 -17.26 -24.32 0.05
C PRO A 30 -17.96 -23.24 -0.80
N SER A 31 -18.43 -23.59 -2.00
CA SER A 31 -19.21 -22.69 -2.86
C SER A 31 -20.55 -22.30 -2.25
N GLN A 32 -21.22 -23.23 -1.56
CA GLN A 32 -22.49 -22.97 -0.87
C GLN A 32 -22.31 -22.07 0.35
N LEU A 33 -21.16 -22.13 1.02
CA LEU A 33 -20.81 -21.25 2.14
C LEU A 33 -20.59 -19.81 1.67
N ALA A 34 -19.84 -19.61 0.59
CA ALA A 34 -19.60 -18.29 -0.01
C ALA A 34 -20.91 -17.62 -0.48
N ASP A 35 -21.77 -18.36 -1.19
CA ASP A 35 -23.08 -17.85 -1.66
C ASP A 35 -24.01 -17.45 -0.51
N ARG A 36 -23.94 -18.19 0.61
CA ARG A 36 -24.72 -17.87 1.82
C ARG A 36 -24.20 -16.62 2.50
N PHE A 37 -22.88 -16.45 2.57
CA PHE A 37 -22.25 -15.25 3.12
C PHE A 37 -22.58 -14.00 2.32
N ALA A 38 -22.57 -14.06 1.00
CA ALA A 38 -22.98 -12.97 0.12
C ALA A 38 -24.42 -12.49 0.47
N LYS A 39 -25.38 -13.42 0.59
CA LYS A 39 -26.78 -13.10 0.95
C LYS A 39 -26.91 -12.49 2.35
N LEU A 40 -26.05 -12.87 3.29
CA LEU A 40 -26.03 -12.30 4.64
C LEU A 40 -25.40 -10.91 4.65
N GLY A 41 -24.34 -10.69 3.86
CA GLY A 41 -23.68 -9.39 3.68
C GLY A 41 -24.63 -8.33 3.12
N GLN A 42 -25.58 -8.71 2.25
CA GLN A 42 -26.64 -7.81 1.77
C GLN A 42 -27.51 -7.20 2.89
N ARG A 43 -27.53 -7.80 4.09
CA ARG A 43 -28.23 -7.24 5.26
C ARG A 43 -27.41 -6.19 6.01
N CYS A 44 -26.10 -6.12 5.78
CA CYS A 44 -25.22 -5.07 6.32
C CYS A 44 -25.42 -3.74 5.61
N SER A 45 -25.86 -3.78 4.35
CA SER A 45 -26.17 -2.58 3.60
C SER A 45 -27.39 -1.89 4.19
N LYS A 46 -27.18 -0.78 4.90
CA LYS A 46 -28.26 0.18 5.14
C LYS A 46 -28.73 0.64 3.77
N ALA A 47 -30.02 0.47 3.49
CA ALA A 47 -30.63 0.99 2.28
C ALA A 47 -30.37 2.50 2.18
N SER A 48 -29.31 2.90 1.47
CA SER A 48 -29.19 4.26 0.98
C SER A 48 -30.29 4.40 -0.04
N LYS A 49 -31.35 5.14 0.31
CA LYS A 49 -32.37 5.53 -0.67
C LYS A 49 -31.64 6.14 -1.87
N PRO A 50 -32.05 5.83 -3.11
CA PRO A 50 -31.57 6.57 -4.27
C PRO A 50 -31.91 8.03 -4.00
N ARG A 51 -30.89 8.86 -3.78
CA ARG A 51 -31.08 10.30 -3.77
C ARG A 51 -31.43 10.67 -5.20
N GLN A 52 -32.55 11.37 -5.35
CA GLN A 52 -32.92 11.95 -6.63
C GLN A 52 -31.88 13.01 -6.95
N THR A 53 -31.08 12.78 -7.99
CA THR A 53 -29.97 13.67 -8.34
C THR A 53 -30.54 14.98 -8.84
N ASP A 54 -30.31 16.05 -8.08
CA ASP A 54 -30.60 17.39 -8.53
C ASP A 54 -29.51 17.82 -9.54
N CYS A 55 -29.85 17.84 -10.84
CA CYS A 55 -28.94 18.31 -11.89
C CYS A 55 -28.87 19.86 -11.98
N SER A 56 -29.65 20.58 -11.19
CA SER A 56 -29.70 22.06 -11.17
C SER A 56 -28.42 22.76 -10.68
N PRO A 57 -27.60 22.22 -9.75
CA PRO A 57 -26.40 22.88 -9.25
C PRO A 57 -25.24 22.95 -10.25
N PHE A 58 -25.27 22.16 -11.32
CA PHE A 58 -24.16 22.07 -12.29
C PHE A 58 -24.23 23.13 -13.40
N ALA A 59 -25.28 23.97 -13.37
CA ALA A 59 -25.32 25.23 -14.13
C ALA A 59 -24.45 26.34 -13.48
N GLY A 60 -23.92 26.12 -12.27
CA GLY A 60 -22.92 26.97 -11.59
C GLY A 60 -21.53 26.33 -11.60
N SER A 61 -20.49 27.12 -11.91
CA SER A 61 -19.16 26.66 -12.36
C SER A 61 -18.57 25.48 -11.57
N LEU A 62 -18.25 24.39 -12.28
CA LEU A 62 -17.47 23.21 -11.86
C LEU A 62 -16.28 23.52 -10.94
N GLN A 63 -15.64 24.67 -11.16
CA GLN A 63 -14.55 25.22 -10.35
C GLN A 63 -14.92 25.38 -8.87
N ALA A 64 -16.08 25.96 -8.57
CA ALA A 64 -16.51 26.20 -7.20
C ALA A 64 -16.79 24.90 -6.44
N ALA A 65 -17.38 23.91 -7.12
CA ALA A 65 -17.59 22.58 -6.56
C ALA A 65 -16.25 21.89 -6.26
N SER A 66 -15.33 21.87 -7.24
CA SER A 66 -13.98 21.33 -7.08
C SER A 66 -13.24 21.95 -5.88
N ASN A 67 -13.27 23.27 -5.76
CA ASN A 67 -12.58 23.99 -4.69
C ASN A 67 -13.14 23.64 -3.31
N ARG A 68 -14.47 23.64 -3.17
CA ARG A 68 -15.16 23.27 -1.92
C ARG A 68 -14.85 21.82 -1.50
N ILE A 69 -14.91 20.88 -2.45
CA ILE A 69 -14.62 19.46 -2.20
C ILE A 69 -13.17 19.30 -1.75
N GLY A 70 -12.23 19.93 -2.46
CA GLY A 70 -10.81 19.89 -2.11
C GLY A 70 -10.52 20.50 -0.73
N GLU A 71 -11.17 21.60 -0.37
CA GLU A 71 -11.05 22.21 0.96
C GLU A 71 -11.56 21.29 2.06
N LYS A 72 -12.74 20.69 1.87
CA LYS A 72 -13.30 19.70 2.80
C LYS A 72 -12.35 18.51 2.98
N ALA A 73 -11.77 18.00 1.89
CA ALA A 73 -10.80 16.91 1.95
C ALA A 73 -9.54 17.28 2.76
N CYS A 74 -9.09 18.52 2.67
CA CYS A 74 -7.94 19.03 3.43
C CYS A 74 -8.24 19.35 4.89
N GLN A 75 -9.51 19.47 5.28
CA GLN A 75 -9.92 19.66 6.67
C GLN A 75 -10.03 18.35 7.44
N HIS A 76 -9.98 17.20 6.75
CA HIS A 76 -10.04 15.88 7.37
C HIS A 76 -8.92 15.71 8.41
N PRO A 77 -9.20 15.13 9.59
CA PRO A 77 -8.19 14.98 10.66
C PRO A 77 -6.89 14.31 10.19
N GLU A 78 -6.99 13.26 9.37
CA GLU A 78 -5.84 12.53 8.84
C GLU A 78 -5.02 13.35 7.83
N ALA A 79 -5.64 14.33 7.17
CA ALA A 79 -4.94 15.22 6.25
C ALA A 79 -4.00 16.19 6.98
N LYS A 80 -4.19 16.38 8.29
CA LYS A 80 -3.29 17.18 9.14
C LYS A 80 -2.00 16.45 9.50
N GLU A 81 -2.03 15.11 9.60
CA GLU A 81 -0.85 14.28 9.92
C GLU A 81 -0.02 13.93 8.66
N ALA A 82 -0.66 13.89 7.49
CA ALA A 82 -0.08 13.40 6.24
C ALA A 82 0.65 14.45 5.37
N ARG A 83 1.05 15.59 5.94
CA ARG A 83 1.48 16.81 5.21
C ARG A 83 0.35 17.26 4.28
N ALA A 84 -0.50 18.19 4.76
CA ALA A 84 -1.70 18.76 4.13
C ALA A 84 -1.54 19.36 2.71
N LEU A 85 -0.42 19.12 2.03
CA LEU A 85 -0.07 19.55 0.69
C LEU A 85 -0.73 18.72 -0.42
N PHE A 86 -1.05 17.45 -0.16
CA PHE A 86 -1.52 16.48 -1.16
C PHE A 86 -2.99 16.07 -1.02
N CYS A 87 -3.77 16.79 -0.21
CA CYS A 87 -5.18 16.47 0.06
C CYS A 87 -6.16 16.90 -1.04
N ARG A 88 -5.72 17.77 -1.97
CA ARG A 88 -6.56 18.33 -3.04
C ARG A 88 -5.77 18.68 -4.29
N TYR A 89 -6.51 18.96 -5.37
CA TYR A 89 -6.02 19.65 -6.56
C TYR A 89 -6.55 21.10 -6.64
N PRO A 90 -5.78 22.05 -7.23
CA PRO A 90 -4.34 21.94 -7.45
C PRO A 90 -3.60 21.63 -6.14
N PRO A 91 -2.45 20.92 -6.18
CA PRO A 91 -1.68 20.64 -4.98
C PRO A 91 -1.34 21.95 -4.27
N ARG A 92 -1.35 22.00 -2.93
CA ARG A 92 -1.21 23.29 -2.21
C ARG A 92 0.16 23.96 -2.37
N PHE A 93 1.14 23.25 -2.93
CA PHE A 93 2.46 23.79 -3.27
C PHE A 93 2.53 24.39 -4.68
N TYR A 94 1.49 24.21 -5.51
CA TYR A 94 1.43 24.84 -6.83
C TYR A 94 1.49 26.37 -6.70
N GLY A 95 2.37 27.00 -7.47
CA GLY A 95 2.62 28.45 -7.40
C GLY A 95 3.46 28.94 -6.21
N HIS A 96 3.79 28.06 -5.25
CA HIS A 96 4.59 28.43 -4.08
C HIS A 96 6.08 28.09 -4.27
N LYS A 97 6.85 29.05 -4.80
CA LYS A 97 8.29 28.89 -5.08
C LYS A 97 9.09 28.38 -3.87
N GLY A 98 8.83 28.89 -2.66
CA GLY A 98 9.51 28.45 -1.44
C GLY A 98 9.26 26.98 -1.08
N ILE A 99 8.01 26.53 -1.22
CA ILE A 99 7.64 25.12 -0.97
C ILE A 99 8.24 24.23 -2.06
N CYS A 100 8.23 24.67 -3.32
CA CYS A 100 8.86 23.92 -4.41
C CYS A 100 10.38 23.84 -4.31
N ASN A 101 11.04 24.85 -3.73
CA ASN A 101 12.47 24.78 -3.45
C ASN A 101 12.77 23.75 -2.34
N GLN A 102 11.92 23.66 -1.31
CA GLN A 102 12.05 22.68 -0.22
C GLN A 102 11.68 21.25 -0.64
N TYR A 103 10.81 21.11 -1.66
CA TYR A 103 10.25 19.85 -2.13
C TYR A 103 10.43 19.67 -3.64
N SER A 104 11.63 19.91 -4.16
CA SER A 104 11.92 19.93 -5.60
C SER A 104 11.51 18.65 -6.33
N GLN A 105 11.61 17.49 -5.68
CA GLN A 105 11.17 16.20 -6.25
C GLN A 105 9.66 16.12 -6.56
N PHE A 106 8.84 17.00 -5.99
CA PHE A 106 7.39 17.04 -6.15
C PHE A 106 6.93 18.23 -6.99
N CYS A 107 7.84 19.09 -7.46
CA CYS A 107 7.51 20.28 -8.25
C CYS A 107 8.11 20.24 -9.66
N PRO A 108 7.63 19.38 -10.57
CA PRO A 108 8.05 19.35 -11.98
C PRO A 108 7.49 20.52 -12.81
N PHE A 109 7.13 21.63 -12.16
CA PHE A 109 6.35 22.73 -12.74
C PHE A 109 7.20 23.84 -13.36
N GLU A 110 8.52 23.66 -13.54
CA GLU A 110 9.43 24.72 -14.01
C GLU A 110 9.06 25.33 -15.38
N GLY A 111 8.12 24.74 -16.14
CA GLY A 111 7.48 25.35 -17.32
C GLY A 111 5.98 25.65 -17.21
N LEU A 112 5.30 25.22 -16.13
CA LEU A 112 3.85 25.46 -15.90
C LEU A 112 3.56 26.71 -15.08
N LEU A 113 4.59 27.32 -14.50
CA LEU A 113 4.51 28.60 -13.78
C LEU A 113 4.03 29.78 -14.66
N THR A 114 3.78 29.56 -15.96
CA THR A 114 3.26 30.56 -16.90
C THR A 114 1.74 30.53 -17.07
N GLU A 115 1.02 29.51 -16.57
CA GLU A 115 -0.45 29.53 -16.63
C GLU A 115 -1.01 30.57 -15.65
N THR A 116 -1.82 31.50 -16.14
CA THR A 116 -2.41 32.55 -15.32
C THR A 116 -3.94 32.47 -15.26
N ASN A 117 -4.58 31.59 -16.03
CA ASN A 117 -6.03 31.45 -16.03
C ASN A 117 -6.50 30.59 -14.82
N PRO A 118 -7.19 31.19 -13.82
CA PRO A 118 -7.60 30.46 -12.62
C PRO A 118 -8.55 29.30 -12.92
N LEU A 119 -9.40 29.44 -13.95
CA LEU A 119 -10.30 28.37 -14.36
C LEU A 119 -9.51 27.15 -14.83
N PHE A 120 -8.44 27.35 -15.60
CA PHE A 120 -7.62 26.23 -16.10
C PHE A 120 -6.83 25.58 -14.97
N ILE A 121 -6.29 26.38 -14.06
CA ILE A 121 -5.55 25.93 -12.87
C ILE A 121 -6.46 25.07 -11.98
N ASP A 122 -7.62 25.58 -11.60
CA ASP A 122 -8.49 24.96 -10.60
C ASP A 122 -9.27 23.76 -11.13
N THR A 123 -9.43 23.68 -12.46
CA THR A 123 -10.19 22.59 -13.10
C THR A 123 -9.35 21.74 -14.06
N ALA A 124 -8.02 21.85 -14.01
CA ALA A 124 -7.14 20.89 -14.67
C ALA A 124 -7.37 19.47 -14.14
N VAL A 125 -7.39 19.33 -12.82
CA VAL A 125 -7.87 18.12 -12.14
C VAL A 125 -8.94 18.53 -11.14
N VAL A 126 -10.16 18.03 -11.33
CA VAL A 126 -11.33 18.40 -10.54
C VAL A 126 -11.40 17.50 -9.30
N ASN A 127 -11.59 18.05 -8.10
CA ASN A 127 -11.83 17.24 -6.91
C ASN A 127 -13.28 16.73 -6.93
N ILE A 128 -13.47 15.44 -6.67
CA ILE A 128 -14.75 14.73 -6.82
C ILE A 128 -15.11 14.05 -5.50
N ASP A 129 -16.31 14.33 -4.99
CA ASP A 129 -16.95 13.61 -3.88
C ASP A 129 -18.03 12.65 -4.41
N ALA A 130 -18.63 11.87 -3.51
CA ALA A 130 -19.71 10.95 -3.84
C ALA A 130 -20.87 11.60 -4.60
N ASP A 131 -21.38 12.73 -4.09
CA ASP A 131 -22.52 13.44 -4.69
C ASP A 131 -22.20 13.89 -6.12
N MET A 132 -21.01 14.46 -6.34
CA MET A 132 -20.57 14.90 -7.66
C MET A 132 -20.32 13.71 -8.61
N PHE A 133 -19.72 12.62 -8.13
CA PHE A 133 -19.47 11.43 -8.94
C PHE A 133 -20.75 10.84 -9.52
N TYR A 134 -21.78 10.61 -8.69
CA TYR A 134 -23.06 10.09 -9.15
C TYR A 134 -23.82 11.09 -10.01
N SER A 135 -23.75 12.38 -9.67
CA SER A 135 -24.36 13.42 -10.52
C SER A 135 -23.76 13.46 -11.91
N MET A 136 -22.46 13.19 -12.04
CA MET A 136 -21.83 13.11 -13.34
C MET A 136 -22.40 11.95 -14.17
N GLU A 137 -22.68 10.80 -13.56
CA GLU A 137 -23.27 9.63 -14.24
C GLU A 137 -24.71 9.86 -14.69
N GLU A 138 -25.49 10.61 -13.92
CA GLU A 138 -26.92 10.80 -14.17
C GLU A 138 -27.24 12.03 -15.01
N CYS A 139 -26.43 13.09 -14.95
CA CYS A 139 -26.69 14.33 -15.66
C CYS A 139 -26.06 14.32 -17.06
N GLY A 140 -26.88 14.53 -18.10
CA GLY A 140 -26.47 14.47 -19.52
C GLY A 140 -25.41 15.50 -19.97
N VAL A 141 -25.02 16.43 -19.09
CA VAL A 141 -24.06 17.51 -19.37
C VAL A 141 -22.65 16.97 -19.67
N PHE A 142 -22.29 15.81 -19.10
CA PHE A 142 -20.94 15.22 -19.22
C PHE A 142 -20.82 14.13 -20.29
N GLN A 143 -21.90 13.85 -21.05
CA GLN A 143 -21.95 12.77 -22.04
C GLN A 143 -20.98 12.95 -23.22
N LYS A 144 -20.40 14.14 -23.40
CA LYS A 144 -19.41 14.42 -24.46
C LYS A 144 -17.96 14.40 -23.96
N GLU A 145 -17.75 14.13 -22.67
CA GLU A 145 -16.44 14.18 -22.03
C GLU A 145 -15.99 12.77 -21.61
N LEU A 146 -14.72 12.45 -21.88
CA LEU A 146 -14.03 11.30 -21.31
C LEU A 146 -13.33 11.76 -20.03
N TRP A 147 -13.64 11.10 -18.93
CA TRP A 147 -13.07 11.38 -17.62
C TRP A 147 -12.05 10.34 -17.22
N ILE A 148 -10.89 10.81 -16.76
CA ILE A 148 -9.84 10.00 -16.14
C ILE A 148 -9.79 10.37 -14.66
N PHE A 149 -10.34 9.52 -13.82
CA PHE A 149 -10.32 9.70 -12.38
C PHE A 149 -9.04 9.12 -11.79
N LYS A 150 -8.32 9.93 -11.00
CA LYS A 150 -7.32 9.45 -10.08
C LYS A 150 -7.97 9.15 -8.74
N VAL A 151 -8.05 7.87 -8.46
CA VAL A 151 -8.44 7.32 -7.16
C VAL A 151 -7.20 7.30 -6.28
N PHE A 152 -7.24 7.98 -5.14
CA PHE A 152 -6.05 8.16 -4.31
C PHE A 152 -6.38 8.31 -2.83
N VAL A 153 -5.35 8.24 -2.00
CA VAL A 153 -5.38 8.72 -0.61
C VAL A 153 -4.21 9.68 -0.40
N HIS A 154 -4.41 10.70 0.42
CA HIS A 154 -3.49 11.83 0.54
C HIS A 154 -2.21 11.49 1.33
N TRP A 155 -2.22 10.44 2.15
CA TRP A 155 -1.07 9.92 2.89
C TRP A 155 -0.23 8.89 2.12
N CYS A 156 -0.72 8.36 0.99
CA CYS A 156 -0.01 7.32 0.25
C CYS A 156 1.17 7.91 -0.55
N PRO A 157 2.42 7.46 -0.33
CA PRO A 157 3.59 8.00 -1.03
C PRO A 157 3.51 7.88 -2.56
N HIS A 158 2.98 6.77 -3.08
CA HIS A 158 2.76 6.59 -4.52
C HIS A 158 1.69 7.55 -5.07
N CYS A 159 0.65 7.86 -4.29
CA CYS A 159 -0.35 8.85 -4.64
C CYS A 159 0.25 10.27 -4.67
N GLN A 160 1.10 10.59 -3.71
CA GLN A 160 1.81 11.87 -3.61
C GLN A 160 2.77 12.07 -4.79
N GLN A 161 3.50 11.03 -5.19
CA GLN A 161 4.40 11.06 -6.34
C GLN A 161 3.66 11.27 -7.66
N LEU A 162 2.50 10.63 -7.84
CA LEU A 162 1.69 10.75 -9.06
C LEU A 162 0.99 12.12 -9.17
N MET A 163 0.63 12.73 -8.04
CA MET A 163 -0.17 13.96 -7.98
C MET A 163 0.37 15.11 -8.85
N PRO A 164 1.62 15.60 -8.65
CA PRO A 164 2.10 16.74 -9.41
C PRO A 164 2.22 16.46 -10.91
N ARG A 165 2.51 15.21 -11.26
CA ARG A 165 2.72 14.74 -12.64
C ARG A 165 1.41 14.66 -13.41
N LEU A 166 0.39 14.08 -12.78
CA LEU A 166 -0.95 14.03 -13.35
C LEU A 166 -1.53 15.45 -13.48
N TYR A 167 -1.31 16.30 -12.48
CA TYR A 167 -1.73 17.70 -12.56
C TYR A 167 -1.05 18.44 -13.72
N GLN A 168 0.26 18.26 -13.88
CA GLN A 168 1.03 18.85 -14.98
C GLN A 168 0.51 18.41 -16.34
N LEU A 169 0.30 17.11 -16.53
CA LEU A 169 -0.27 16.55 -17.75
C LEU A 169 -1.64 17.15 -18.05
N ALA A 170 -2.54 17.14 -17.06
CA ALA A 170 -3.90 17.66 -17.22
C ALA A 170 -3.91 19.15 -17.57
N LEU A 171 -3.07 19.94 -16.91
CA LEU A 171 -2.93 21.38 -17.19
C LEU A 171 -2.38 21.63 -18.59
N THR A 172 -1.36 20.87 -19.00
CA THR A 172 -0.76 21.00 -20.34
C THR A 172 -1.74 20.64 -21.46
N LEU A 173 -2.54 19.59 -21.27
CA LEU A 173 -3.58 19.21 -22.24
C LEU A 173 -4.62 20.33 -22.40
N ARG A 174 -5.04 20.94 -21.29
CA ARG A 174 -5.96 22.10 -21.34
C ARG A 174 -5.38 23.30 -22.06
N GLN A 175 -4.11 23.62 -21.82
CA GLN A 175 -3.40 24.70 -22.52
C GLN A 175 -3.35 24.48 -24.03
N ARG A 176 -3.29 23.22 -24.46
CA ARG A 176 -3.33 22.81 -25.87
C ARG A 176 -4.76 22.71 -26.43
N GLY A 177 -5.76 23.21 -25.72
CA GLY A 177 -7.15 23.28 -26.16
C GLY A 177 -7.93 21.96 -26.04
N VAL A 178 -7.41 20.98 -25.30
CA VAL A 178 -8.10 19.70 -25.08
C VAL A 178 -9.13 19.85 -23.96
N ASN A 179 -10.42 19.87 -24.32
CA ASN A 179 -11.53 20.04 -23.38
C ASN A 179 -12.45 18.80 -23.24
N THR A 180 -12.35 17.87 -24.19
CA THR A 180 -13.11 16.60 -24.27
C THR A 180 -12.53 15.51 -23.37
N LEU A 181 -11.24 15.59 -23.02
CA LEU A 181 -10.57 14.73 -22.04
C LEU A 181 -10.40 15.51 -20.73
N ARG A 182 -10.98 14.99 -19.65
CA ARG A 182 -11.02 15.64 -18.34
C ARG A 182 -10.43 14.74 -17.27
N PHE A 183 -9.87 15.36 -16.24
CA PHE A 183 -9.26 14.64 -15.12
C PHE A 183 -10.01 14.97 -13.83
N GLY A 184 -10.35 13.92 -13.09
CA GLY A 184 -10.96 14.03 -11.76
C GLY A 184 -10.06 13.38 -10.71
N ALA A 185 -10.26 13.73 -9.45
CA ALA A 185 -9.54 13.14 -8.33
C ALA A 185 -10.51 12.80 -7.21
N VAL A 186 -10.53 11.52 -6.83
CA VAL A 186 -11.35 11.00 -5.74
C VAL A 186 -10.43 10.61 -4.59
N ASN A 187 -10.58 11.29 -3.45
CA ASN A 187 -9.79 11.01 -2.25
C ASN A 187 -10.52 9.97 -1.38
N CYS A 188 -10.10 8.71 -1.46
CA CYS A 188 -10.74 7.61 -0.73
C CYS A 188 -10.53 7.64 0.78
N ALA A 189 -9.61 8.47 1.27
CA ALA A 189 -9.46 8.69 2.72
C ALA A 189 -10.51 9.67 3.26
N THR A 190 -11.36 10.24 2.40
CA THR A 190 -12.50 11.06 2.80
C THR A 190 -13.81 10.55 2.20
N GLU A 191 -13.74 9.88 1.05
CA GLU A 191 -14.89 9.34 0.31
C GLU A 191 -14.89 7.80 0.35
N HIS A 192 -14.78 7.22 1.55
CA HIS A 192 -14.65 5.77 1.75
C HIS A 192 -15.81 4.98 1.10
N GLU A 193 -17.06 5.41 1.33
CA GLU A 193 -18.25 4.73 0.79
C GLU A 193 -18.29 4.72 -0.73
N LEU A 194 -17.92 5.83 -1.39
CA LEU A 194 -17.84 5.89 -2.85
C LEU A 194 -16.81 4.90 -3.39
N CYS A 195 -15.58 4.96 -2.87
CA CYS A 195 -14.49 4.12 -3.37
C CYS A 195 -14.77 2.64 -3.16
N ALA A 196 -15.39 2.32 -2.03
CA ALA A 196 -15.80 0.99 -1.68
C ALA A 196 -16.91 0.50 -2.63
N LYS A 197 -17.98 1.27 -2.84
CA LYS A 197 -19.07 0.93 -3.77
C LYS A 197 -18.63 0.77 -5.23
N GLN A 198 -17.56 1.46 -5.64
CA GLN A 198 -16.97 1.33 -6.98
C GLN A 198 -16.04 0.11 -7.13
N ASN A 199 -15.80 -0.68 -6.08
CA ASN A 199 -14.90 -1.84 -6.06
C ASN A 199 -13.47 -1.51 -6.52
N TRP A 200 -12.93 -0.36 -6.12
CA TRP A 200 -11.57 0.01 -6.48
C TRP A 200 -10.54 -0.69 -5.59
N PRO A 201 -9.66 -1.55 -6.14
CA PRO A 201 -8.87 -2.52 -5.37
C PRO A 201 -7.67 -1.91 -4.63
N GLY A 202 -7.38 -0.62 -4.82
CA GLY A 202 -6.25 0.06 -4.21
C GLY A 202 -5.91 1.39 -4.88
N HIS A 203 -4.87 2.05 -4.38
CA HIS A 203 -4.47 3.38 -4.79
C HIS A 203 -2.93 3.54 -4.91
N PRO A 204 -2.43 4.37 -5.84
CA PRO A 204 -3.19 5.14 -6.82
C PRO A 204 -3.77 4.26 -7.93
N LEU A 205 -4.96 4.60 -8.40
CA LEU A 205 -5.62 3.94 -9.53
C LEU A 205 -6.14 5.00 -10.51
N LEU A 206 -5.97 4.77 -11.81
CA LEU A 206 -6.58 5.58 -12.86
C LEU A 206 -7.79 4.83 -13.41
N VAL A 207 -8.93 5.51 -13.46
CA VAL A 207 -10.20 4.95 -13.95
C VAL A 207 -10.71 5.81 -15.09
N ALA A 208 -10.94 5.20 -16.25
CA ALA A 208 -11.58 5.86 -17.37
C ALA A 208 -13.10 5.67 -17.32
N ARG A 209 -13.84 6.76 -17.53
CA ARG A 209 -15.30 6.78 -17.63
C ARG A 209 -15.73 7.67 -18.78
N TYR A 210 -16.56 7.12 -19.66
CA TYR A 210 -17.20 7.85 -20.74
C TYR A 210 -18.70 7.58 -20.68
N LEU A 211 -19.49 8.65 -20.68
CA LEU A 211 -20.94 8.59 -20.49
C LEU A 211 -21.72 8.83 -21.79
N GLY A 212 -21.01 9.06 -22.90
CA GLY A 212 -21.60 9.21 -24.22
C GLY A 212 -21.93 7.89 -24.89
N SER A 213 -22.59 7.96 -26.04
CA SER A 213 -22.99 6.79 -26.84
C SER A 213 -21.97 6.40 -27.92
N ASP A 214 -20.86 7.15 -28.07
CA ASP A 214 -19.84 6.84 -29.09
C ASP A 214 -19.11 5.53 -28.77
N ARG A 215 -19.43 4.50 -29.55
CA ARG A 215 -18.90 3.14 -29.37
C ARG A 215 -17.38 3.08 -29.52
N ALA A 216 -16.78 3.89 -30.40
CA ALA A 216 -15.32 3.87 -30.60
C ALA A 216 -14.56 4.30 -29.33
N VAL A 217 -15.16 5.19 -28.54
CA VAL A 217 -14.59 5.61 -27.26
C VAL A 217 -14.70 4.50 -26.22
N HIS A 218 -15.85 3.80 -26.17
CA HIS A 218 -16.04 2.63 -25.30
C HIS A 218 -15.07 1.50 -25.65
N ASP A 219 -14.93 1.17 -26.92
CA ASP A 219 -14.00 0.14 -27.41
C ASP A 219 -12.54 0.50 -27.06
N ALA A 220 -12.16 1.78 -27.17
CA ALA A 220 -10.83 2.26 -26.78
C ALA A 220 -10.59 2.15 -25.26
N ILE A 221 -11.60 2.41 -24.43
CA ILE A 221 -11.51 2.25 -22.98
C ILE A 221 -11.43 0.77 -22.60
N GLU A 222 -12.25 -0.09 -23.19
CA GLU A 222 -12.21 -1.53 -22.94
C GLU A 222 -10.85 -2.11 -23.31
N HIS A 223 -10.34 -1.78 -24.50
CA HIS A 223 -8.99 -2.14 -24.92
C HIS A 223 -7.94 -1.63 -23.95
N TRP A 224 -8.02 -0.36 -23.53
CA TRP A 224 -7.10 0.20 -22.55
C TRP A 224 -7.17 -0.55 -21.23
N VAL A 225 -8.36 -0.85 -20.71
CA VAL A 225 -8.56 -1.61 -19.48
C VAL A 225 -7.96 -3.01 -19.61
N ASP A 226 -8.14 -3.69 -20.73
CA ASP A 226 -7.59 -5.03 -20.97
C ASP A 226 -6.07 -5.02 -21.13
N VAL A 227 -5.53 -4.00 -21.78
CA VAL A 227 -4.09 -3.78 -21.90
C VAL A 227 -3.47 -3.38 -20.55
N VAL A 228 -4.19 -2.64 -19.71
CA VAL A 228 -3.81 -2.37 -18.31
C VAL A 228 -4.01 -3.60 -17.42
N LYS A 229 -4.85 -4.58 -17.81
CA LYS A 229 -4.94 -5.87 -17.13
C LYS A 229 -3.73 -6.77 -17.43
N ASP A 230 -3.03 -6.54 -18.55
CA ASP A 230 -1.77 -7.21 -18.88
C ASP A 230 -0.68 -6.94 -17.83
N ALA A 231 -0.04 -8.01 -17.36
CA ALA A 231 0.92 -8.00 -16.28
C ALA A 231 2.25 -7.26 -16.60
N GLN A 232 2.60 -7.07 -17.87
CA GLN A 232 3.79 -6.32 -18.27
C GLN A 232 3.55 -4.80 -18.25
N LEU A 233 2.37 -4.34 -18.69
CA LEU A 233 2.04 -2.91 -18.77
C LEU A 233 1.63 -2.28 -17.43
N ARG A 234 1.18 -3.09 -16.46
CA ARG A 234 1.03 -2.67 -15.05
C ARG A 234 2.34 -2.21 -14.40
N GLN A 235 3.50 -2.62 -14.91
CA GLN A 235 4.81 -2.18 -14.41
C GLN A 235 5.14 -0.74 -14.83
N MET A 236 4.36 -0.18 -15.76
CA MET A 236 4.58 1.13 -16.37
C MET A 236 3.59 2.21 -15.92
N LEU A 237 2.69 1.91 -14.97
CA LEU A 237 2.00 2.96 -14.19
C LEU A 237 3.00 3.54 -13.18
N PRO A 238 3.21 4.87 -13.14
CA PRO A 238 4.57 5.38 -13.02
C PRO A 238 5.07 5.36 -11.57
N ARG A 239 6.18 4.67 -11.34
CA ARG A 239 7.04 4.87 -10.16
C ARG A 239 7.84 6.17 -10.22
N TYR A 240 7.97 6.79 -11.39
CA TYR A 240 8.57 8.11 -11.63
C TYR A 240 7.94 8.59 -12.94
N ALA A 241 7.24 9.73 -12.97
CA ALA A 241 6.70 10.29 -14.22
C ALA A 241 7.02 11.76 -14.54
N LEU A 242 8.08 12.06 -15.30
CA LEU A 242 8.19 13.26 -16.12
C LEU A 242 7.07 13.27 -17.20
N PRO A 243 6.80 14.41 -17.87
CA PRO A 243 5.73 14.57 -18.86
C PRO A 243 5.60 13.49 -19.96
N GLY A 244 6.61 12.64 -20.21
CA GLY A 244 6.59 11.49 -21.13
C GLY A 244 6.40 10.10 -20.50
N GLU A 245 6.15 9.99 -19.20
CA GLU A 245 6.16 8.73 -18.44
C GLU A 245 4.74 8.23 -18.07
N PHE A 246 3.70 8.59 -18.83
CA PHE A 246 2.37 7.94 -18.77
C PHE A 246 2.14 7.00 -19.96
N PRO A 247 2.97 5.97 -20.17
CA PRO A 247 2.87 5.13 -21.36
C PRO A 247 1.53 4.36 -21.41
N VAL A 248 0.97 4.05 -20.25
CA VAL A 248 -0.37 3.45 -20.15
C VAL A 248 -1.45 4.42 -20.61
N LEU A 249 -1.35 5.71 -20.31
CA LEU A 249 -2.30 6.69 -20.84
C LEU A 249 -2.08 6.89 -22.34
N LYS A 250 -0.83 6.90 -22.82
CA LYS A 250 -0.52 6.99 -24.24
C LYS A 250 -1.25 5.92 -25.06
N ILE A 251 -1.33 4.69 -24.55
CA ILE A 251 -2.10 3.60 -25.19
C ILE A 251 -3.57 3.99 -25.36
N LEU A 252 -4.21 4.54 -24.32
CA LEU A 252 -5.59 5.05 -24.44
C LEU A 252 -5.67 6.16 -25.49
N LEU A 253 -4.77 7.15 -25.43
CA LEU A 253 -4.77 8.31 -26.35
C LEU A 253 -4.55 7.91 -27.81
N GLU A 254 -3.82 6.83 -28.07
CA GLU A 254 -3.61 6.27 -29.42
C GLU A 254 -4.85 5.61 -30.01
N GLN A 255 -5.71 5.05 -29.16
CA GLN A 255 -6.94 4.37 -29.57
C GLN A 255 -8.16 5.30 -29.65
N LEU A 256 -8.09 6.50 -29.05
CA LEU A 256 -9.20 7.45 -29.09
C LEU A 256 -9.46 8.00 -30.50
N PRO A 257 -10.73 8.18 -30.89
CA PRO A 257 -11.07 8.76 -32.19
C PRO A 257 -10.66 10.24 -32.25
N LYS A 258 -10.35 10.73 -33.47
CA LYS A 258 -9.98 12.14 -33.70
C LYS A 258 -11.06 13.14 -33.25
N SER A 259 -12.32 12.71 -33.21
CA SER A 259 -13.45 13.48 -32.67
C SER A 259 -13.29 13.79 -31.18
N MET A 260 -12.63 12.89 -30.43
CA MET A 260 -12.29 13.08 -29.03
C MET A 260 -10.96 13.80 -28.86
N LEU A 261 -9.92 13.37 -29.57
CA LEU A 261 -8.58 13.90 -29.37
C LEU A 261 -7.70 13.79 -30.62
N SER A 262 -7.12 14.90 -31.06
CA SER A 262 -6.16 14.90 -32.18
C SER A 262 -4.77 14.45 -31.73
N LYS A 263 -4.05 13.65 -32.53
CA LYS A 263 -2.68 13.21 -32.19
C LYS A 263 -1.71 14.37 -31.95
N ALA A 264 -1.84 15.45 -32.71
CA ALA A 264 -0.98 16.64 -32.61
C ALA A 264 -1.07 17.35 -31.26
N SER A 265 -2.21 17.25 -30.55
CA SER A 265 -2.37 17.93 -29.26
C SER A 265 -1.63 17.21 -28.12
N TRP A 266 -1.34 15.91 -28.23
CA TRP A 266 -0.74 15.12 -27.14
C TRP A 266 0.60 14.47 -27.45
N SER A 267 0.92 14.10 -28.69
CA SER A 267 2.13 13.31 -28.99
C SER A 267 3.46 13.95 -28.54
N PRO A 268 3.66 15.28 -28.62
CA PRO A 268 4.91 15.90 -28.17
C PRO A 268 5.19 15.76 -26.68
N LEU A 269 4.18 15.43 -25.86
CA LEU A 269 4.36 15.20 -24.42
C LEU A 269 5.17 13.93 -24.14
N PHE A 270 5.17 12.96 -25.08
CA PHE A 270 5.75 11.64 -24.89
C PHE A 270 7.10 11.43 -25.58
N GLU A 271 7.67 12.48 -26.19
CA GLU A 271 8.86 12.39 -27.05
C GLU A 271 10.10 13.10 -26.46
N ALA A 272 9.97 13.89 -25.37
CA ALA A 272 11.03 14.78 -24.87
C ALA A 272 11.84 14.29 -23.63
N ASP A 273 11.37 13.29 -22.86
CA ASP A 273 11.90 13.00 -21.50
C ASP A 273 12.83 11.77 -21.37
N ALA A 274 13.18 11.09 -22.46
CA ALA A 274 13.90 9.81 -22.41
C ALA A 274 15.39 9.91 -22.00
N GLU A 275 16.02 11.09 -22.14
CA GLU A 275 17.47 11.26 -21.88
C GLU A 275 17.82 11.80 -20.49
N GLN A 276 16.91 12.51 -19.81
CA GLN A 276 17.22 13.26 -18.57
C GLN A 276 16.93 12.49 -17.26
N SER A 277 16.07 11.48 -17.26
CA SER A 277 15.67 10.76 -16.02
C SER A 277 16.73 9.81 -15.45
N LYS A 278 17.75 9.43 -16.23
CA LYS A 278 18.78 8.45 -15.82
C LYS A 278 19.83 8.99 -14.83
N ALA A 279 20.02 10.31 -14.74
CA ALA A 279 21.14 10.90 -13.98
C ALA A 279 20.79 11.37 -12.55
N ALA A 280 19.52 11.54 -12.19
CA ALA A 280 19.11 12.26 -10.96
C ALA A 280 18.74 11.36 -9.75
N ASN A 281 18.53 10.06 -9.91
CA ASN A 281 17.88 9.21 -8.90
C ASN A 281 18.80 8.59 -7.83
N CYS A 282 20.10 8.85 -7.85
CA CYS A 282 21.06 8.26 -6.90
C CYS A 282 21.38 9.17 -5.69
N ALA A 283 20.87 10.41 -5.65
CA ALA A 283 21.09 11.31 -4.54
C ALA A 283 20.12 11.00 -3.38
N ASN A 284 20.65 10.31 -2.37
CA ASN A 284 20.16 10.27 -1.00
C ASN A 284 18.75 9.68 -0.76
N LEU A 285 18.60 8.37 -1.02
CA LEU A 285 17.47 7.53 -0.58
C LEU A 285 17.20 7.53 0.95
N THR A 286 17.98 8.27 1.73
CA THR A 286 17.92 8.38 3.20
C THR A 286 17.27 9.68 3.70
N ALA A 287 17.00 10.66 2.82
CA ALA A 287 16.50 11.97 3.22
C ALA A 287 14.95 12.05 3.18
N LEU A 288 14.26 11.35 4.08
CA LEU A 288 12.80 11.48 4.26
C LEU A 288 12.36 12.16 5.57
N HIS A 289 13.30 12.58 6.43
CA HIS A 289 13.02 13.26 7.69
C HIS A 289 13.49 14.73 7.64
N PRO A 290 12.60 15.71 7.88
CA PRO A 290 12.89 17.13 7.62
C PRO A 290 13.54 17.90 8.78
N GLU A 291 14.09 17.25 9.81
CA GLU A 291 14.80 17.97 10.88
C GLU A 291 16.03 17.17 11.32
N PHE A 292 17.23 17.63 10.96
CA PHE A 292 18.46 17.20 11.64
C PHE A 292 19.49 18.33 11.72
N PRO A 293 20.26 18.39 12.82
CA PRO A 293 21.27 19.40 13.05
C PRO A 293 22.42 19.25 12.06
N GLU A 294 22.93 20.39 11.60
CA GLU A 294 24.12 20.46 10.77
C GLU A 294 25.35 19.89 11.50
N ALA A 295 26.15 19.13 10.74
CA ALA A 295 27.45 18.55 11.06
C ALA A 295 27.46 17.24 11.87
N VAL A 296 27.71 16.11 11.17
CA VAL A 296 28.69 15.09 11.62
C VAL A 296 29.34 14.47 10.38
N ASP A 297 30.67 14.53 10.35
CA ASP A 297 31.56 14.01 9.31
C ASP A 297 32.01 12.61 9.76
N GLU A 298 31.21 11.56 9.48
CA GLU A 298 31.64 10.13 9.46
C GLU A 298 30.46 9.19 9.16
N GLN A 299 30.28 8.78 7.90
CA GLN A 299 29.24 7.81 7.50
C GLN A 299 29.40 6.45 8.20
N VAL A 300 28.35 5.95 8.83
CA VAL A 300 28.16 4.54 9.17
C VAL A 300 28.27 3.74 7.87
N GLY A 301 29.35 2.95 7.75
CA GLY A 301 29.73 2.30 6.50
C GLY A 301 28.62 1.47 5.83
N ASN A 302 28.84 1.15 4.55
CA ASN A 302 27.94 0.39 3.68
C ASN A 302 26.61 1.11 3.39
N GLY A 303 26.61 2.42 3.07
CA GLY A 303 25.45 3.11 2.50
C GLY A 303 24.29 3.43 3.44
N TRP A 304 24.45 3.17 4.75
CA TRP A 304 23.52 3.54 5.81
C TRP A 304 23.95 4.87 6.47
N HIS A 305 23.01 5.62 7.04
CA HIS A 305 23.32 6.89 7.73
C HIS A 305 23.59 6.66 9.22
N ASP A 306 24.35 7.55 9.84
CA ASP A 306 24.75 7.50 11.27
C ASP A 306 23.60 7.33 12.25
N VAL A 307 22.41 7.79 11.85
CA VAL A 307 21.18 7.68 12.64
C VAL A 307 20.69 6.24 12.79
N GLU A 308 21.17 5.28 12.00
CA GLU A 308 20.85 3.85 12.19
C GLU A 308 21.35 3.35 13.56
N ARG A 309 22.45 3.92 14.10
CA ARG A 309 22.90 3.66 15.48
C ARG A 309 21.87 4.09 16.52
N ASN A 310 21.00 5.05 16.18
CA ASN A 310 19.98 5.59 17.08
C ASN A 310 18.64 4.84 16.97
N PHE A 311 18.56 3.77 16.17
CA PHE A 311 17.34 2.98 16.02
C PHE A 311 17.25 1.93 17.11
N THR A 312 16.87 2.39 18.31
CA THR A 312 16.67 1.56 19.48
C THR A 312 15.47 0.62 19.32
N VAL A 313 15.41 -0.43 20.15
CA VAL A 313 14.26 -1.34 20.23
C VAL A 313 12.94 -0.57 20.38
N LYS A 314 12.89 0.41 21.30
CA LYS A 314 11.70 1.26 21.54
C LYS A 314 11.28 2.05 20.29
N ARG A 315 12.23 2.50 19.47
CA ARG A 315 11.92 3.21 18.22
C ARG A 315 11.29 2.27 17.19
N ARG A 316 11.79 1.05 17.07
CA ARG A 316 11.19 0.00 16.21
C ARG A 316 9.84 -0.47 16.73
N TRP A 317 9.66 -0.44 18.05
CA TRP A 317 8.37 -0.71 18.69
C TRP A 317 7.32 0.34 18.35
N MET A 318 7.68 1.62 18.31
CA MET A 318 6.81 2.67 17.79
C MET A 318 6.36 2.37 16.35
N ASP A 319 7.29 1.99 15.47
CA ASP A 319 6.96 1.67 14.06
C ASP A 319 5.99 0.49 13.95
N ALA A 320 6.17 -0.56 14.77
CA ALA A 320 5.25 -1.69 14.82
C ALA A 320 3.87 -1.30 15.37
N MET A 321 3.80 -0.46 16.41
CA MET A 321 2.53 0.02 16.98
C MET A 321 1.75 0.89 15.98
N LEU A 322 2.43 1.77 15.24
CA LEU A 322 1.83 2.53 14.15
C LEU A 322 1.34 1.60 13.03
N MET A 323 2.09 0.54 12.72
CA MET A 323 1.63 -0.47 11.76
C MET A 323 0.35 -1.16 12.22
N LEU A 324 0.28 -1.58 13.48
CA LEU A 324 -0.89 -2.23 14.05
C LEU A 324 -2.12 -1.33 13.96
N ARG A 325 -1.99 -0.06 14.38
CA ARG A 325 -3.05 0.94 14.23
C ARG A 325 -3.53 1.03 12.78
N HIS A 326 -2.59 1.19 11.84
CA HIS A 326 -2.91 1.31 10.43
C HIS A 326 -3.54 0.04 9.84
N ILE A 327 -3.13 -1.14 10.31
CA ILE A 327 -3.71 -2.41 9.87
C ILE A 327 -5.20 -2.48 10.20
N PHE A 328 -5.57 -2.20 11.45
CA PHE A 328 -6.95 -2.33 11.92
C PHE A 328 -7.85 -1.17 11.46
N GLN A 329 -7.29 0.01 11.20
CA GLN A 329 -8.03 1.15 10.68
C GLN A 329 -8.23 1.07 9.16
N GLU A 330 -7.19 0.69 8.40
CA GLU A 330 -7.14 0.92 6.94
C GLU A 330 -6.83 -0.34 6.11
N TRP A 331 -6.03 -1.29 6.62
CA TRP A 331 -5.66 -2.45 5.80
C TRP A 331 -6.72 -3.52 5.74
N ILE A 332 -7.28 -3.86 6.90
CA ILE A 332 -8.38 -4.80 7.04
C ILE A 332 -9.67 -4.05 6.72
N ALA A 333 -10.07 -4.12 5.46
CA ALA A 333 -11.30 -3.53 4.96
C ALA A 333 -12.23 -4.63 4.44
N PRO A 334 -13.54 -4.52 4.69
CA PRO A 334 -14.55 -5.45 4.19
C PRO A 334 -14.58 -5.48 2.66
N VAL A 335 -14.53 -6.69 2.11
CA VAL A 335 -14.82 -7.00 0.71
C VAL A 335 -15.55 -8.33 0.72
N GLY A 336 -16.89 -8.27 0.72
CA GLY A 336 -17.78 -9.43 0.73
C GLY A 336 -17.56 -10.34 -0.48
N ASP A 337 -18.05 -11.58 -0.40
CA ASP A 337 -17.86 -12.60 -1.44
C ASP A 337 -18.56 -12.23 -2.77
N ASP A 338 -19.52 -11.31 -2.74
CA ASP A 338 -20.17 -10.68 -3.90
C ASP A 338 -19.59 -9.30 -4.28
N GLY A 339 -18.49 -8.91 -3.64
CA GLY A 339 -17.90 -7.57 -3.75
C GLY A 339 -18.57 -6.53 -2.85
N ASN A 340 -19.50 -6.90 -1.96
CA ASN A 340 -20.11 -5.95 -1.03
C ASN A 340 -19.13 -5.48 0.05
N VAL A 341 -18.82 -4.20 0.04
CA VAL A 341 -17.90 -3.56 0.99
C VAL A 341 -18.52 -3.19 2.34
N ASP A 342 -19.82 -3.39 2.54
CA ASP A 342 -20.45 -3.19 3.84
C ASP A 342 -20.22 -4.38 4.78
N ALA A 343 -19.65 -5.48 4.28
CA ALA A 343 -19.48 -6.73 5.01
C ALA A 343 -18.19 -7.46 4.63
N PHE A 344 -17.63 -8.20 5.58
CA PHE A 344 -16.46 -9.06 5.33
C PHE A 344 -16.86 -10.36 4.63
N ALA A 345 -16.06 -10.79 3.66
CA ALA A 345 -16.13 -12.13 3.08
C ALA A 345 -15.78 -13.20 4.13
N HIS A 346 -16.29 -14.41 3.96
CA HIS A 346 -15.89 -15.53 4.81
C HIS A 346 -14.38 -15.77 4.74
N SER A 347 -13.84 -15.72 3.52
CA SER A 347 -12.42 -15.87 3.24
C SER A 347 -11.56 -14.82 3.95
N GLN A 348 -12.06 -13.60 4.14
CA GLN A 348 -11.38 -12.58 4.93
C GLN A 348 -11.32 -12.93 6.41
N LEU A 349 -12.43 -13.42 6.98
CA LEU A 349 -12.47 -13.80 8.40
C LEU A 349 -11.50 -14.95 8.72
N LEU A 350 -11.34 -15.91 7.79
CA LEU A 350 -10.38 -17.01 7.92
C LEU A 350 -8.92 -16.56 7.95
N VAL A 351 -8.60 -15.34 7.50
CA VAL A 351 -7.25 -14.76 7.55
C VAL A 351 -7.10 -13.76 8.69
N ILE A 352 -8.15 -12.98 8.98
CA ILE A 352 -8.14 -11.99 10.07
C ILE A 352 -8.06 -12.69 11.42
N GLU A 353 -8.82 -13.76 11.64
CA GLU A 353 -8.85 -14.49 12.91
C GLU A 353 -7.46 -15.02 13.34
N PRO A 354 -6.73 -15.81 12.52
CA PRO A 354 -5.41 -16.30 12.91
C PRO A 354 -4.37 -15.17 12.96
N TRP A 355 -4.53 -14.10 12.20
CA TRP A 355 -3.68 -12.90 12.30
C TRP A 355 -3.82 -12.24 13.67
N VAL A 356 -5.05 -12.04 14.17
CA VAL A 356 -5.29 -11.48 15.51
C VAL A 356 -4.75 -12.41 16.59
N GLU A 357 -4.89 -13.73 16.45
CA GLU A 357 -4.30 -14.68 17.40
C GLU A 357 -2.77 -14.60 17.42
N LEU A 358 -2.13 -14.54 16.26
CA LEU A 358 -0.68 -14.37 16.15
C LEU A 358 -0.23 -13.11 16.88
N LEU A 359 -0.91 -11.98 16.67
CA LEU A 359 -0.59 -10.74 17.38
C LEU A 359 -0.75 -10.90 18.91
N ALA A 360 -1.83 -11.52 19.37
CA ALA A 360 -2.06 -11.76 20.79
C ALA A 360 -0.97 -12.62 21.45
N ARG A 361 -0.36 -13.54 20.68
CA ARG A 361 0.67 -14.47 21.15
C ARG A 361 2.09 -13.99 20.93
N ASN A 362 2.36 -13.13 19.96
CA ASN A 362 3.74 -12.81 19.54
C ASN A 362 4.11 -11.33 19.71
N LEU A 363 3.21 -10.48 20.21
CA LEU A 363 3.58 -9.11 20.59
C LEU A 363 4.22 -9.07 21.99
N PRO A 364 5.14 -8.12 22.25
CA PRO A 364 5.70 -7.89 23.57
C PRO A 364 4.61 -7.67 24.63
N THR A 365 4.71 -8.34 25.76
CA THR A 365 3.74 -8.23 26.86
C THR A 365 3.68 -6.82 27.44
N THR A 366 4.78 -6.07 27.35
CA THR A 366 4.90 -4.66 27.73
C THR A 366 3.94 -3.74 26.97
N PHE A 367 3.47 -4.13 25.78
CA PHE A 367 2.45 -3.37 25.05
C PHE A 367 1.09 -3.44 25.75
N GLY A 368 0.84 -4.44 26.60
CA GLY A 368 -0.44 -4.60 27.28
C GLY A 368 -1.62 -4.79 26.32
N LEU A 369 -1.39 -5.29 25.11
CA LEU A 369 -2.42 -5.53 24.09
C LEU A 369 -2.99 -6.96 24.12
N ALA A 370 -2.36 -7.88 24.85
CA ALA A 370 -2.71 -9.30 24.80
C ALA A 370 -4.17 -9.56 25.16
N GLU A 371 -4.69 -8.92 26.21
CA GLU A 371 -6.08 -9.13 26.68
C GLU A 371 -7.11 -8.65 25.64
N VAL A 372 -6.94 -7.43 25.12
CA VAL A 372 -7.87 -6.86 24.13
C VAL A 372 -7.80 -7.61 22.78
N LEU A 373 -6.61 -8.06 22.38
CA LEU A 373 -6.45 -8.91 21.20
C LEU A 373 -7.09 -10.29 21.39
N GLN A 374 -7.02 -10.87 22.59
CA GLN A 374 -7.69 -12.15 22.91
C GLN A 374 -9.22 -12.00 22.92
N GLU A 375 -9.76 -10.87 23.35
CA GLU A 375 -11.21 -10.60 23.26
C GLU A 375 -11.67 -10.44 21.81
N LEU A 376 -10.92 -9.67 21.01
CA LEU A 376 -11.18 -9.55 19.57
C LEU A 376 -11.09 -10.92 18.88
N HIS A 377 -10.07 -11.72 19.19
CA HIS A 377 -9.91 -13.08 18.70
C HIS A 377 -11.12 -13.95 19.04
N ARG A 378 -11.57 -13.96 20.29
CA ARG A 378 -12.76 -14.72 20.71
C ARG A 378 -14.02 -14.30 19.94
N SER A 379 -14.19 -13.00 19.70
CA SER A 379 -15.30 -12.46 18.91
C SER A 379 -15.23 -12.94 17.45
N LEU A 380 -14.04 -12.94 16.84
CA LEU A 380 -13.82 -13.43 15.48
C LEU A 380 -14.05 -14.94 15.36
N VAL A 381 -13.57 -15.74 16.32
CA VAL A 381 -13.84 -17.19 16.36
C VAL A 381 -15.33 -17.48 16.43
N GLN A 382 -16.07 -16.74 17.26
CA GLN A 382 -17.53 -16.87 17.33
C GLN A 382 -18.19 -16.53 15.98
N ARG A 383 -17.71 -15.48 15.30
CA ARG A 383 -18.21 -15.07 13.97
C ARG A 383 -17.92 -16.13 12.90
N VAL A 384 -16.69 -16.65 12.84
CA VAL A 384 -16.28 -17.73 11.92
C VAL A 384 -17.09 -19.01 12.15
N ARG A 385 -17.40 -19.35 13.41
CA ARG A 385 -18.25 -20.52 13.74
C ARG A 385 -19.72 -20.29 13.41
N ALA A 386 -20.27 -19.14 13.82
CA ALA A 386 -21.66 -18.79 13.56
C ALA A 386 -21.96 -18.79 12.06
N SER A 387 -20.97 -18.44 11.25
CA SER A 387 -21.15 -18.40 9.82
C SER A 387 -21.18 -19.75 9.11
N GLN A 388 -20.77 -20.82 9.79
CA GLN A 388 -20.91 -22.19 9.29
C GLN A 388 -22.36 -22.69 9.47
N THR A 389 -23.17 -22.06 10.33
CA THR A 389 -24.57 -22.44 10.60
C THR A 389 -25.58 -21.64 9.76
N SER A 390 -26.80 -22.17 9.59
CA SER A 390 -27.87 -21.55 8.78
C SER A 390 -28.40 -20.21 9.32
N GLU A 391 -28.05 -19.85 10.55
CA GLU A 391 -28.55 -18.65 11.25
C GLU A 391 -27.50 -17.55 11.43
N GLY A 392 -26.25 -17.77 11.00
CA GLY A 392 -25.16 -16.79 11.13
C GLY A 392 -25.41 -15.48 10.36
N SER A 393 -24.80 -14.39 10.82
CA SER A 393 -24.76 -13.09 10.10
C SER A 393 -23.33 -12.76 9.68
N SER A 394 -23.18 -12.06 8.54
CA SER A 394 -21.88 -11.55 8.11
C SER A 394 -21.35 -10.50 9.10
N LEU A 395 -20.03 -10.31 9.15
CA LEU A 395 -19.43 -9.24 9.93
C LEU A 395 -19.55 -7.93 9.14
N CYS A 396 -20.41 -7.02 9.59
CA CYS A 396 -20.60 -5.73 8.94
C CYS A 396 -19.44 -4.75 9.24
N ALA A 397 -19.22 -3.77 8.37
CA ALA A 397 -18.14 -2.79 8.51
C ALA A 397 -18.25 -1.95 9.80
N ASP A 398 -19.47 -1.55 10.16
CA ASP A 398 -19.76 -0.81 11.39
C ASP A 398 -19.56 -1.68 12.64
N GLU A 399 -19.92 -2.95 12.55
CA GLU A 399 -19.63 -3.93 13.60
C GLU A 399 -18.13 -4.14 13.78
N TRP A 400 -17.37 -4.30 12.69
CA TRP A 400 -15.90 -4.39 12.74
C TRP A 400 -15.27 -3.18 13.40
N LYS A 401 -15.76 -1.97 13.08
CA LYS A 401 -15.32 -0.74 13.74
C LYS A 401 -15.60 -0.78 15.24
N ALA A 402 -16.77 -1.24 15.66
CA ALA A 402 -17.10 -1.38 17.07
C ALA A 402 -16.20 -2.42 17.78
N LEU A 403 -15.98 -3.58 17.15
CA LEU A 403 -15.14 -4.66 17.69
C LEU A 403 -13.67 -4.24 17.84
N THR A 404 -13.15 -3.41 16.94
CA THR A 404 -11.74 -2.99 16.93
C THR A 404 -11.48 -1.72 17.76
N THR A 405 -12.51 -0.95 18.11
CA THR A 405 -12.36 0.30 18.88
C THR A 405 -11.57 0.12 20.18
N PRO A 406 -11.86 -0.89 21.04
CA PRO A 406 -11.08 -1.07 22.28
C PRO A 406 -9.59 -1.31 22.04
N LEU A 407 -9.24 -2.03 20.95
CA LEU A 407 -7.86 -2.28 20.56
C LEU A 407 -7.17 -0.98 20.12
N LEU A 408 -7.85 -0.19 19.28
CA LEU A 408 -7.32 1.06 18.76
C LEU A 408 -7.12 2.11 19.87
N ASP A 409 -8.04 2.18 20.82
CA ASP A 409 -7.93 3.04 22.00
C ASP A 409 -6.70 2.63 22.84
N ARG A 410 -6.53 1.33 23.09
CA ARG A 410 -5.36 0.85 23.85
C ARG A 410 -4.04 1.09 23.12
N ILE A 411 -4.01 0.90 21.80
CA ILE A 411 -2.82 1.23 20.98
C ILE A 411 -2.47 2.72 21.12
N ALA A 412 -3.47 3.60 21.10
CA ALA A 412 -3.27 5.03 21.29
C ALA A 412 -2.76 5.38 22.70
N GLU A 413 -3.31 4.76 23.74
CA GLU A 413 -2.87 4.95 25.13
C GLU A 413 -1.40 4.56 25.32
N VAL A 414 -1.01 3.39 24.83
CA VAL A 414 0.36 2.88 24.93
C VAL A 414 1.32 3.77 24.14
N GLY A 415 0.91 4.19 22.93
CA GLY A 415 1.64 5.16 22.11
C GLY A 415 1.94 6.47 22.85
N GLN A 416 0.94 7.02 23.56
CA GLN A 416 1.08 8.28 24.29
C GLN A 416 1.89 8.15 25.58
N ARG A 417 1.81 7.02 26.30
CA ARG A 417 2.49 6.81 27.58
C ARG A 417 3.94 6.39 27.42
N ASP A 418 4.21 5.44 26.52
CA ASP A 418 5.47 4.68 26.52
C ASP A 418 6.41 5.06 25.35
N PHE A 419 5.88 5.77 24.34
CA PHE A 419 6.62 6.04 23.11
C PHE A 419 6.58 7.51 22.69
N ALA A 420 7.39 8.36 23.34
CA ALA A 420 7.62 9.75 22.90
C ALA A 420 8.65 9.88 21.75
N VAL A 421 9.06 8.76 21.15
CA VAL A 421 10.14 8.70 20.15
C VAL A 421 9.54 8.73 18.74
N ALA A 422 10.11 9.56 17.85
CA ALA A 422 9.67 9.64 16.47
C ALA A 422 9.87 8.32 15.71
N SER A 423 8.92 7.99 14.83
CA SER A 423 9.00 6.85 13.89
C SER A 423 10.36 6.85 13.16
N ALA A 424 10.99 5.67 13.04
CA ALA A 424 12.18 5.48 12.19
C ALA A 424 11.79 5.16 10.75
N CYS A 425 10.54 4.76 10.52
CA CYS A 425 10.01 4.43 9.21
C CYS A 425 9.27 5.60 8.54
N ALA A 426 9.64 5.88 7.30
CA ALA A 426 8.93 6.84 6.44
C ALA A 426 7.78 6.20 5.61
N SER A 427 7.62 4.88 5.64
CA SER A 427 6.61 4.14 4.88
C SER A 427 5.97 3.01 5.69
N ASP A 428 4.75 2.64 5.32
CA ASP A 428 4.04 1.51 5.94
C ASP A 428 4.71 0.17 5.60
N THR A 429 5.42 0.07 4.48
CA THR A 429 6.23 -1.11 4.17
C THR A 429 7.39 -1.30 5.15
N CYS A 430 8.06 -0.21 5.56
CA CYS A 430 9.10 -0.24 6.59
C CYS A 430 8.50 -0.63 7.95
N ARG A 431 7.33 -0.07 8.29
CA ARG A 431 6.61 -0.40 9.53
C ARG A 431 6.15 -1.86 9.56
N MET A 432 5.69 -2.39 8.43
CA MET A 432 5.34 -3.81 8.31
C MET A 432 6.55 -4.71 8.53
N TRP A 433 7.70 -4.41 7.93
CA TRP A 433 8.92 -5.17 8.20
C TRP A 433 9.30 -5.12 9.68
N SER A 434 9.20 -3.95 10.31
CA SER A 434 9.47 -3.79 11.75
C SER A 434 8.54 -4.66 12.61
N LEU A 435 7.25 -4.71 12.27
CA LEU A 435 6.27 -5.58 12.92
C LEU A 435 6.61 -7.06 12.72
N LEU A 436 6.93 -7.51 11.50
CA LEU A 436 7.25 -8.91 11.24
C LEU A 436 8.51 -9.38 11.98
N HIS A 437 9.58 -8.57 11.95
CA HIS A 437 10.82 -8.85 12.67
C HIS A 437 10.61 -8.91 14.19
N MET A 438 9.76 -8.03 14.72
CA MET A 438 9.36 -8.05 16.12
C MET A 438 8.61 -9.34 16.48
N LEU A 439 7.57 -9.71 15.74
CA LEU A 439 6.76 -10.89 16.04
C LEU A 439 7.60 -12.17 16.06
N ALA A 440 8.59 -12.27 15.17
CA ALA A 440 9.49 -13.42 15.09
C ALA A 440 10.47 -13.43 16.27
N SER A 441 11.12 -12.29 16.53
CA SER A 441 12.14 -12.17 17.57
C SER A 441 11.53 -12.33 18.97
N GLU A 442 10.34 -11.77 19.20
CA GLU A 442 9.62 -11.94 20.46
C GLU A 442 9.15 -13.39 20.66
N GLY A 443 8.71 -14.05 19.59
CA GLY A 443 8.39 -15.48 19.64
C GLY A 443 9.57 -16.34 20.09
N LEU A 444 10.77 -16.08 19.54
CA LEU A 444 12.00 -16.76 19.95
C LEU A 444 12.40 -16.42 21.39
N ARG A 445 12.38 -15.15 21.77
CA ARG A 445 12.72 -14.72 23.14
C ARG A 445 11.85 -15.44 24.17
N ARG A 446 10.53 -15.48 23.95
CA ARG A 446 9.58 -16.14 24.85
C ARG A 446 9.76 -17.66 24.93
N GLU A 447 10.27 -18.31 23.87
CA GLU A 447 10.65 -19.72 23.90
C GLU A 447 11.87 -19.98 24.79
N GLN A 448 12.82 -19.03 24.81
CA GLN A 448 14.04 -19.10 25.61
C GLN A 448 13.81 -18.78 27.10
N LEU A 449 12.66 -18.19 27.45
CA LEU A 449 12.30 -17.87 28.85
C LEU A 449 11.99 -19.13 29.69
N PRO A 450 12.40 -19.17 30.97
CA PRO A 450 12.01 -20.24 31.88
C PRO A 450 10.49 -20.31 32.09
N ARG A 451 9.86 -21.46 31.80
CA ARG A 451 8.40 -21.67 31.89
C ARG A 451 7.76 -21.54 33.28
N LYS A 452 8.54 -21.29 34.34
CA LYS A 452 8.08 -21.48 35.73
C LYS A 452 6.99 -20.51 36.22
N ASN A 453 6.71 -19.39 35.53
CA ASN A 453 5.71 -18.39 35.99
C ASN A 453 4.93 -17.70 34.84
N LEU A 454 4.78 -18.31 33.66
CA LEU A 454 4.10 -17.63 32.53
C LEU A 454 2.58 -17.77 32.62
N THR A 455 1.89 -16.67 32.92
CA THR A 455 0.43 -16.53 32.78
C THR A 455 0.00 -16.31 31.32
N THR A 456 0.95 -16.04 30.42
CA THR A 456 0.70 -15.71 29.01
C THR A 456 0.75 -16.96 28.11
N PRO A 457 -0.15 -17.12 27.13
CA PRO A 457 -0.15 -18.25 26.20
C PRO A 457 1.16 -18.42 25.45
N ALA A 458 1.56 -19.67 25.16
CA ALA A 458 2.79 -19.94 24.40
C ALA A 458 2.78 -19.24 23.02
N PRO A 459 3.94 -18.73 22.54
CA PRO A 459 4.05 -18.15 21.21
C PRO A 459 3.58 -19.12 20.12
N SER A 460 3.06 -18.59 19.02
CA SER A 460 2.65 -19.39 17.86
C SER A 460 3.82 -20.24 17.34
N ALA A 461 3.50 -21.44 16.84
CA ALA A 461 4.50 -22.33 16.21
C ALA A 461 5.08 -21.68 14.94
N PRO A 462 6.33 -22.02 14.55
CA PRO A 462 7.00 -21.37 13.42
C PRO A 462 6.23 -21.48 12.10
N ASP A 463 5.70 -22.66 11.79
CA ASP A 463 4.86 -22.94 10.63
C ASP A 463 3.56 -22.13 10.65
N VAL A 464 2.88 -22.10 11.79
CA VAL A 464 1.65 -21.31 11.99
C VAL A 464 1.92 -19.82 11.78
N MET A 465 2.98 -19.28 12.39
CA MET A 465 3.35 -17.88 12.20
C MET A 465 3.61 -17.56 10.72
N MET A 466 4.40 -18.39 10.04
CA MET A 466 4.76 -18.18 8.64
C MET A 466 3.55 -18.26 7.71
N GLN A 467 2.66 -19.24 7.91
CA GLN A 467 1.42 -19.38 7.16
C GLN A 467 0.45 -18.22 7.41
N THR A 468 0.31 -17.77 8.66
CA THR A 468 -0.51 -16.62 9.02
C THR A 468 0.02 -15.32 8.39
N VAL A 469 1.34 -15.09 8.44
CA VAL A 469 1.97 -13.95 7.76
C VAL A 469 1.75 -14.03 6.25
N HIS A 470 1.89 -15.22 5.66
CA HIS A 470 1.64 -15.44 4.24
C HIS A 470 0.20 -15.07 3.84
N GLY A 471 -0.80 -15.66 4.50
CA GLY A 471 -2.21 -15.39 4.20
C GLY A 471 -2.59 -13.93 4.41
N PHE A 472 -2.10 -13.31 5.49
CA PHE A 472 -2.34 -11.90 5.73
C PHE A 472 -1.74 -11.01 4.64
N LEU A 473 -0.49 -11.27 4.23
CA LEU A 473 0.16 -10.50 3.17
C LEU A 473 -0.51 -10.73 1.81
N GLU A 474 -0.93 -11.95 1.51
CA GLU A 474 -1.67 -12.30 0.30
C GLU A 474 -2.97 -11.48 0.19
N GLN A 475 -3.72 -11.37 1.28
CA GLN A 475 -5.03 -10.75 1.22
C GLN A 475 -4.99 -9.23 1.45
N PHE A 476 -4.24 -8.75 2.43
CA PHE A 476 -4.35 -7.37 2.92
C PHE A 476 -3.16 -6.47 2.56
N PHE A 477 -2.03 -7.00 2.08
CA PHE A 477 -0.87 -6.17 1.73
C PHE A 477 -1.16 -5.31 0.49
N LYS A 478 -1.08 -3.99 0.65
CA LYS A 478 -1.53 -3.03 -0.36
C LYS A 478 -0.64 -2.95 -1.59
N CYS A 479 0.68 -3.16 -1.44
CA CYS A 479 1.60 -3.12 -2.59
C CYS A 479 1.53 -4.43 -3.38
N HIS A 480 0.81 -4.42 -4.50
CA HIS A 480 0.65 -5.61 -5.36
C HIS A 480 1.99 -6.21 -5.85
N TYR A 481 2.95 -5.37 -6.28
CA TYR A 481 4.27 -5.85 -6.75
C TYR A 481 5.05 -6.53 -5.63
N CYS A 482 5.10 -5.87 -4.47
CA CYS A 482 5.79 -6.36 -3.28
C CYS A 482 5.14 -7.66 -2.79
N ARG A 483 3.81 -7.72 -2.78
CA ARG A 483 3.02 -8.91 -2.43
C ARG A 483 3.34 -10.07 -3.37
N ARG A 484 3.28 -9.87 -4.70
CA ARG A 484 3.62 -10.93 -5.66
C ARG A 484 5.05 -11.41 -5.52
N HIS A 485 5.99 -10.49 -5.28
CA HIS A 485 7.40 -10.85 -5.05
C HIS A 485 7.57 -11.67 -3.77
N PHE A 486 6.87 -11.29 -2.69
CA PHE A 486 6.77 -12.06 -1.45
C PHE A 486 6.22 -13.46 -1.71
N LEU A 487 5.02 -13.57 -2.31
CA LEU A 487 4.35 -14.85 -2.55
C LEU A 487 5.19 -15.76 -3.44
N LYS A 488 5.74 -15.24 -4.55
CA LYS A 488 6.61 -16.02 -5.45
C LYS A 488 7.81 -16.61 -4.71
N ASN A 489 8.51 -15.82 -3.90
CA ASN A 489 9.69 -16.28 -3.16
C ASN A 489 9.33 -17.23 -2.02
N TYR A 490 8.21 -16.98 -1.34
CA TYR A 490 7.69 -17.84 -0.30
C TYR A 490 7.31 -19.23 -0.86
N GLU A 491 6.50 -19.27 -1.92
CA GLU A 491 6.09 -20.49 -2.63
C GLU A 491 7.31 -21.26 -3.18
N ALA A 492 8.31 -20.56 -3.72
CA ALA A 492 9.53 -21.17 -4.24
C ALA A 492 10.47 -21.71 -3.15
N GLY A 493 10.17 -21.54 -1.86
CA GLY A 493 11.05 -22.00 -0.77
C GLY A 493 12.33 -21.17 -0.62
N SER A 494 12.37 -19.97 -1.23
CA SER A 494 13.58 -19.15 -1.31
C SER A 494 14.06 -18.68 0.06
N PHE A 495 15.35 -18.37 0.18
CA PHE A 495 15.97 -17.83 1.40
C PHE A 495 15.82 -18.70 2.66
N GLY A 496 15.63 -20.02 2.50
CA GLY A 496 15.53 -20.98 3.60
C GLY A 496 14.14 -21.08 4.23
N ARG A 497 13.09 -20.74 3.48
CA ARG A 497 11.69 -20.78 3.97
C ARG A 497 11.30 -22.13 4.55
N ASP A 498 11.64 -23.24 3.90
CA ASP A 498 11.30 -24.59 4.39
C ASP A 498 11.93 -24.90 5.76
N VAL A 499 13.17 -24.46 5.98
CA VAL A 499 13.87 -24.63 7.26
C VAL A 499 13.22 -23.77 8.35
N ALA A 500 12.77 -22.56 8.00
CA ALA A 500 12.09 -21.65 8.91
C ALA A 500 10.77 -22.21 9.46
N LEU A 501 10.07 -23.08 8.72
CA LEU A 501 8.84 -23.71 9.21
C LEU A 501 9.07 -24.62 10.44
N GLY A 502 10.30 -25.03 10.73
CA GLY A 502 10.62 -25.92 11.85
C GLY A 502 11.26 -25.26 13.07
N SER A 503 11.69 -23.99 13.01
CA SER A 503 12.47 -23.35 14.09
C SER A 503 12.21 -21.85 14.17
N ARG A 504 12.02 -21.33 15.40
CA ARG A 504 11.81 -19.90 15.64
C ARG A 504 13.05 -19.09 15.30
N GLU A 505 14.24 -19.61 15.59
CA GLU A 505 15.51 -19.02 15.16
C GLU A 505 15.56 -18.85 13.63
N GLN A 506 15.12 -19.89 12.91
CA GLN A 506 15.14 -19.87 11.45
C GLN A 506 14.03 -18.99 10.85
N VAL A 507 12.92 -18.73 11.55
CA VAL A 507 11.94 -17.68 11.15
C VAL A 507 12.58 -16.30 11.22
N VAL A 508 13.28 -15.99 12.32
CA VAL A 508 13.99 -14.71 12.49
C VAL A 508 15.01 -14.52 11.36
N LEU A 509 15.82 -15.55 11.10
CA LEU A 509 16.82 -15.50 10.02
C LEU A 509 16.18 -15.46 8.62
N TYR A 510 15.10 -16.20 8.36
CA TYR A 510 14.40 -16.16 7.07
C TYR A 510 13.90 -14.76 6.74
N LEU A 511 13.20 -14.11 7.68
CA LEU A 511 12.71 -12.74 7.48
C LEU A 511 13.88 -11.79 7.22
N TRP A 512 15.01 -11.98 7.90
CA TRP A 512 16.20 -11.15 7.71
C TRP A 512 16.88 -11.38 6.35
N ARG A 513 17.08 -12.64 5.93
CA ARG A 513 17.64 -12.97 4.60
C ARG A 513 16.75 -12.41 3.50
N PHE A 514 15.43 -12.62 3.61
CA PHE A 514 14.50 -12.15 2.59
C PHE A 514 14.42 -10.62 2.56
N HIS A 515 14.37 -9.96 3.71
CA HIS A 515 14.36 -8.50 3.76
C HIS A 515 15.64 -7.91 3.14
N ASN A 516 16.82 -8.51 3.40
CA ASN A 516 18.06 -8.12 2.74
C ASN A 516 17.98 -8.29 1.22
N ALA A 517 17.41 -9.40 0.73
CA ALA A 517 17.27 -9.66 -0.70
C ALA A 517 16.41 -8.59 -1.37
N VAL A 518 15.32 -8.20 -0.70
CA VAL A 518 14.49 -7.07 -1.11
C VAL A 518 15.29 -5.76 -1.11
N SER A 519 16.05 -5.46 -0.06
CA SER A 519 16.81 -4.21 0.05
C SER A 519 17.87 -4.05 -1.05
N VAL A 520 18.66 -5.09 -1.32
CA VAL A 520 19.67 -5.03 -2.40
C VAL A 520 19.03 -4.98 -3.79
N ARG A 521 17.94 -5.72 -4.01
CA ARG A 521 17.20 -5.69 -5.28
C ARG A 521 16.57 -4.34 -5.56
N VAL A 522 15.92 -3.73 -4.57
CA VAL A 522 15.31 -2.40 -4.72
C VAL A 522 16.39 -1.37 -5.07
N THR A 523 17.54 -1.45 -4.41
CA THR A 523 18.69 -0.57 -4.67
C THR A 523 19.20 -0.71 -6.10
N ALA A 524 19.37 -1.96 -6.57
CA ALA A 524 19.76 -2.25 -7.95
C ALA A 524 18.75 -1.73 -8.96
N TRP A 525 17.45 -1.89 -8.71
CA TRP A 525 16.39 -1.40 -9.60
C TRP A 525 16.40 0.12 -9.77
N HIS A 526 16.84 0.87 -8.75
CA HIS A 526 17.00 2.32 -8.82
C HIS A 526 18.36 2.76 -9.39
N GLY A 527 19.16 1.84 -9.94
CA GLY A 527 20.48 2.14 -10.50
C GLY A 527 21.53 2.55 -9.46
N CYS A 528 21.26 2.32 -8.17
CA CYS A 528 22.13 2.70 -7.06
C CYS A 528 23.21 1.64 -6.79
N ASN A 529 23.88 1.18 -7.85
CA ASN A 529 24.69 -0.06 -7.86
C ASN A 529 26.03 0.03 -7.09
N THR A 530 26.36 1.22 -6.58
CA THR A 530 27.56 1.48 -5.78
C THR A 530 27.29 1.49 -4.27
N THR A 531 26.03 1.46 -3.86
CA THR A 531 25.62 1.55 -2.45
C THR A 531 25.32 0.15 -1.92
N ASP A 532 26.11 -0.32 -0.94
CA ASP A 532 25.75 -1.52 -0.19
C ASP A 532 24.48 -1.24 0.63
N ARG A 533 23.52 -2.17 0.62
CA ARG A 533 22.27 -2.06 1.40
C ARG A 533 21.98 -3.31 2.21
N ARG A 534 22.99 -4.15 2.40
CA ARG A 534 22.93 -5.25 3.35
C ARG A 534 22.86 -4.70 4.77
N TRP A 535 22.05 -5.34 5.62
CA TRP A 535 21.80 -4.97 7.00
C TRP A 535 21.99 -6.20 7.90
N PRO A 536 22.61 -6.07 9.09
CA PRO A 536 23.14 -4.81 9.64
C PRO A 536 24.40 -4.34 8.92
N PRO A 537 24.63 -3.02 8.80
CA PRO A 537 25.92 -2.52 8.33
C PRO A 537 27.06 -3.04 9.22
N SER A 538 28.23 -3.29 8.62
CA SER A 538 29.40 -3.79 9.34
C SER A 538 29.84 -2.89 10.49
N ALA A 539 29.59 -1.57 10.37
CA ALA A 539 29.85 -0.61 11.45
C ALA A 539 28.96 -0.80 12.69
N LEU A 540 27.78 -1.43 12.56
CA LEU A 540 26.90 -1.77 13.68
C LEU A 540 27.19 -3.17 14.24
N CYS A 541 27.48 -4.12 13.37
CA CYS A 541 27.84 -5.46 13.79
C CYS A 541 29.03 -5.99 12.96
N PRO A 542 30.27 -5.66 13.35
CA PRO A 542 31.46 -6.14 12.63
C PRO A 542 31.57 -7.66 12.64
N ARG A 543 31.15 -8.29 13.74
CA ARG A 543 31.16 -9.75 13.93
C ARG A 543 30.12 -10.49 13.08
N CYS A 544 29.11 -9.77 12.58
CA CYS A 544 28.08 -10.36 11.72
C CYS A 544 28.58 -10.66 10.30
N TRP A 545 29.79 -10.21 9.91
CA TRP A 545 30.30 -10.36 8.55
C TRP A 545 31.67 -11.03 8.54
N LYS A 546 31.82 -12.06 7.71
CA LYS A 546 33.07 -12.78 7.49
C LYS A 546 33.55 -12.56 6.05
N PRO A 547 34.84 -12.29 5.82
CA PRO A 547 35.40 -12.30 4.48
C PRO A 547 35.21 -13.69 3.84
N THR A 548 34.68 -13.75 2.62
CA THR A 548 34.57 -15.01 1.87
C THR A 548 34.56 -14.76 0.36
N ALA A 549 34.95 -15.77 -0.40
CA ALA A 549 34.79 -15.80 -1.85
C ALA A 549 33.40 -16.32 -2.28
N ASP A 550 32.67 -16.97 -1.37
CA ASP A 550 31.35 -17.54 -1.68
C ASP A 550 30.27 -16.47 -1.78
N GLU A 551 29.43 -16.58 -2.79
CA GLU A 551 28.35 -15.64 -3.02
C GLU A 551 27.15 -15.91 -2.10
N TRP A 552 26.68 -14.87 -1.42
CA TRP A 552 25.48 -14.95 -0.60
C TRP A 552 24.23 -14.97 -1.51
N PRO A 553 23.37 -16.02 -1.48
CA PRO A 553 22.24 -16.16 -2.40
C PRO A 553 21.24 -15.00 -2.41
N VAL A 554 21.21 -14.22 -1.34
CA VAL A 554 20.46 -12.97 -1.17
C VAL A 554 20.77 -11.92 -2.27
N LEU A 555 21.95 -12.01 -2.91
CA LEU A 555 22.38 -11.06 -3.95
C LEU A 555 21.92 -11.43 -5.37
N SER A 556 21.45 -12.67 -5.58
CA SER A 556 21.13 -13.22 -6.91
C SER A 556 20.17 -12.34 -7.71
N GLU A 557 19.01 -12.02 -7.13
CA GLU A 557 18.01 -11.19 -7.83
C GLU A 557 18.51 -9.77 -8.13
N ALA A 558 19.41 -9.21 -7.31
CA ALA A 558 19.97 -7.88 -7.56
C ALA A 558 20.96 -7.90 -8.73
N LYS A 559 21.74 -8.98 -8.89
CA LYS A 559 22.66 -9.15 -10.02
C LYS A 559 21.92 -9.30 -11.35
N ASP A 560 20.80 -10.02 -11.36
CA ASP A 560 19.95 -10.16 -12.54
C ASP A 560 19.41 -8.81 -13.05
N VAL A 561 19.18 -7.85 -12.14
CA VAL A 561 18.69 -6.51 -12.49
C VAL A 561 19.79 -5.65 -13.13
N VAL A 562 21.07 -5.88 -12.82
CA VAL A 562 22.20 -5.00 -13.21
C VAL A 562 22.89 -5.43 -14.51
N GLN A 563 22.45 -6.51 -15.16
CA GLN A 563 23.09 -7.12 -16.35
C GLN A 563 23.60 -6.08 -17.38
N GLY A 564 24.89 -5.75 -17.32
CA GLY A 564 25.55 -4.77 -18.19
C GLY A 564 26.62 -3.86 -17.54
N GLY A 565 26.77 -3.82 -16.20
CA GLY A 565 27.80 -3.01 -15.52
C GLY A 565 28.31 -3.60 -14.21
N ALA A 566 29.55 -3.27 -13.83
CA ALA A 566 30.15 -3.71 -12.57
C ALA A 566 29.48 -3.00 -11.37
N ALA A 567 28.89 -3.77 -10.45
CA ALA A 567 28.27 -3.26 -9.23
C ALA A 567 29.19 -3.49 -8.03
N ARG A 568 30.03 -2.50 -7.72
CA ARG A 568 31.02 -2.58 -6.63
C ARG A 568 30.42 -3.01 -5.28
N ALA A 569 29.16 -2.70 -5.01
CA ALA A 569 28.47 -3.09 -3.77
C ALA A 569 27.99 -4.56 -3.75
N LEU A 570 27.70 -5.16 -4.91
CA LEU A 570 27.28 -6.56 -5.03
C LEU A 570 28.47 -7.54 -5.09
N ASP A 571 29.68 -7.02 -5.34
CA ASP A 571 30.93 -7.79 -5.37
C ASP A 571 31.71 -7.73 -4.05
N LEU A 572 31.10 -7.21 -2.97
CA LEU A 572 31.71 -7.18 -1.65
C LEU A 572 31.84 -8.61 -1.12
N ALA A 573 33.08 -9.14 -1.15
CA ALA A 573 33.52 -10.47 -0.71
C ALA A 573 33.34 -10.71 0.81
N ALA A 574 32.10 -10.62 1.28
CA ALA A 574 31.72 -10.83 2.66
C ALA A 574 30.35 -11.51 2.74
N SER A 575 30.28 -12.58 3.54
CA SER A 575 29.05 -13.32 3.84
C SER A 575 28.75 -13.24 5.33
N PRO A 576 27.47 -13.36 5.70
CA PRO A 576 27.07 -13.20 7.09
C PRO A 576 27.49 -14.38 7.98
N ASP A 577 27.84 -14.08 9.23
CA ASP A 577 27.82 -15.06 10.32
C ASP A 577 26.41 -15.05 10.94
N GLU A 578 25.59 -16.03 10.56
CA GLU A 578 24.18 -16.07 10.96
C GLU A 578 23.97 -16.25 12.47
N GLU A 579 24.94 -16.83 13.19
CA GLU A 579 24.85 -16.95 14.64
C GLU A 579 25.00 -15.58 15.30
N GLU A 580 25.97 -14.79 14.85
CA GLU A 580 26.18 -13.42 15.35
C GLU A 580 25.07 -12.47 14.88
N VAL A 581 24.54 -12.67 13.65
CA VAL A 581 23.37 -11.94 13.15
C VAL A 581 22.13 -12.23 14.00
N LEU A 582 21.90 -13.49 14.39
CA LEU A 582 20.75 -13.84 15.22
C LEU A 582 20.81 -13.12 16.58
N LYS A 583 21.98 -13.11 17.24
CA LYS A 583 22.21 -12.37 18.49
C LYS A 583 21.91 -10.87 18.29
N PHE A 584 22.38 -10.30 17.19
CA PHE A 584 22.11 -8.90 16.86
C PHE A 584 20.62 -8.62 16.65
N LEU A 585 19.91 -9.46 15.88
CA LEU A 585 18.47 -9.32 15.63
C LEU A 585 17.65 -9.37 16.92
N GLN A 586 17.96 -10.30 17.82
CA GLN A 586 17.30 -10.36 19.13
C GLN A 586 17.51 -9.06 19.91
N SER A 587 18.74 -8.53 19.97
CA SER A 587 19.01 -7.25 20.63
C SER A 587 18.36 -6.04 19.95
N ALA A 588 18.12 -6.11 18.64
CA ALA A 588 17.55 -5.00 17.86
C ALA A 588 16.03 -4.91 17.95
N PHE A 589 15.34 -6.04 18.16
CA PHE A 589 13.87 -6.12 18.12
C PHE A 589 13.22 -6.52 19.45
N THR A 590 14.00 -6.99 20.42
CA THR A 590 13.50 -7.37 21.75
C THR A 590 14.29 -6.69 22.86
N VAL A 591 13.62 -6.48 23.99
CA VAL A 591 14.22 -5.89 25.19
C VAL A 591 14.75 -7.00 26.09
N SER A 592 15.86 -6.77 26.77
CA SER A 592 16.40 -7.73 27.74
C SER A 592 15.51 -7.81 28.99
N ASP A 593 15.50 -8.96 29.69
CA ASP A 593 14.72 -9.12 30.92
C ASP A 593 15.14 -8.17 32.06
N GLN A 594 16.29 -7.50 31.94
CA GLN A 594 16.79 -6.50 32.89
C GLN A 594 16.27 -5.08 32.60
N GLU A 595 15.71 -4.85 31.41
CA GLU A 595 15.23 -3.55 30.93
C GLU A 595 13.70 -3.46 30.84
N MET A 596 12.99 -4.58 31.04
CA MET A 596 11.54 -4.62 31.33
C MET A 596 11.28 -4.31 32.81
#